data_AF-A0A1T5JFW0-F1
#
_entry.id   AF-A0A1T5JFW0-F1
#
_cell.length_a   1.000
_cell.length_b   1.000
_cell.length_c   1.000
_cell.angle_alpha   90.00
_cell.angle_beta   90.00
_cell.angle_gamma   90.00
#
_symmetry.space_group_name_H-M   'P 1'
#
loop_
_entity.id
_entity.type
_entity.pdbx_description
1 polymer ?
#
loop_
_entity_poly.entity_id
_entity_poly.type
_entity_poly.pdbx_seq_one_letter_code
_entity_poly.pdbx_strand_id
1 'polypeptide(L)'
;MDNIIIKGLSILAAGALLFACSPMDKDDHQLGQMATEEGLSFTQASSAESANIITFTNTSDVKGVALWDLGNGSSAKGDVVTGQYPFKGDYTVTMTLYTAGGAVSTSSVITVANDDYSLLDTPGFNALTGGADNLEGKTWVFARYTVGHFGVGPADDAPGSGPSWWACPVNGKDGSSLYSQKFTFIQKGTIMKWENDGRIYTNENGMNMLGISGTLNPVVGDYDVPYVPAESYTFTLDEASMALTLSDGAFFGHYAGTSEYKILNLNEHELSIYCKSEAEPSNAWYYIFIPEEDLKEPEPETEPEAELTAVSLSEDFEGDLSFAFTAQDMGARTGVYSNPAPVAANSSAKVYAYEKSEAFYSNLSYVFEGKKMDLTENNKVRVKVFIPSYNDWTTEAGVAGDWITNANLLPQLAVKLQDNSLGGDAWTTQTEIVKADLALDQWIELEFDFSGVADRTDYDKIVVQFGAEGHAAPGLFFFDDFTFGK
;
A
#
# COMPACT_ATOMS: atom_id res chain seq x y z
N MET A 1 25.67 104.53 -55.94
CA MET A 1 27.10 104.19 -56.03
C MET A 1 27.71 104.73 -54.76
N ASP A 2 28.11 103.95 -53.76
CA ASP A 2 28.48 102.54 -53.67
C ASP A 2 28.37 102.09 -52.20
N ASN A 3 28.74 100.83 -51.92
CA ASN A 3 29.15 100.26 -50.61
C ASN A 3 28.03 99.59 -49.77
N ILE A 4 28.21 98.49 -49.03
CA ILE A 4 29.31 97.54 -48.70
C ILE A 4 28.63 96.31 -47.99
N ILE A 5 29.05 95.08 -48.32
CA ILE A 5 29.49 93.89 -47.49
C ILE A 5 28.97 93.82 -46.00
N ILE A 6 28.71 92.71 -45.27
CA ILE A 6 29.59 91.61 -44.79
C ILE A 6 28.79 90.58 -43.94
N LYS A 7 29.06 89.29 -44.23
CA LYS A 7 29.07 88.04 -43.42
C LYS A 7 28.75 88.06 -41.91
N GLY A 8 28.06 86.99 -41.45
CA GLY A 8 28.75 85.91 -40.72
C GLY A 8 28.05 85.21 -39.53
N LEU A 9 28.23 83.87 -39.50
CA LEU A 9 28.19 82.88 -38.39
C LEU A 9 26.81 82.39 -37.89
N SER A 10 26.37 81.11 -37.83
CA SER A 10 26.85 79.69 -37.89
C SER A 10 26.59 78.97 -36.55
N ILE A 11 25.85 77.82 -36.56
CA ILE A 11 25.87 76.60 -35.70
C ILE A 11 24.80 75.63 -36.30
N LEU A 12 25.19 74.60 -37.07
CA LEU A 12 25.46 73.18 -36.75
C LEU A 12 24.22 72.33 -36.33
N ALA A 13 23.68 71.55 -37.28
CA ALA A 13 22.85 70.37 -37.05
C ALA A 13 23.28 69.26 -38.02
N ALA A 14 23.61 68.10 -37.47
CA ALA A 14 24.15 66.94 -38.17
C ALA A 14 23.09 66.23 -39.01
N GLY A 15 23.31 66.14 -40.33
CA GLY A 15 22.54 65.29 -41.24
C GLY A 15 23.37 64.06 -41.63
N ALA A 16 22.98 62.89 -41.13
CA ALA A 16 23.53 61.60 -41.53
C ALA A 16 23.11 61.28 -42.97
N LEU A 17 24.05 61.31 -43.91
CA LEU A 17 23.87 60.70 -45.23
C LEU A 17 24.31 59.23 -45.13
N LEU A 18 23.36 58.39 -44.74
CA LEU A 18 23.47 56.95 -44.92
C LEU A 18 23.56 56.68 -46.42
N PHE A 19 24.75 56.28 -46.88
CA PHE A 19 24.84 55.43 -48.06
C PHE A 19 24.19 54.11 -47.68
N ALA A 20 22.88 54.01 -47.91
CA ALA A 20 22.22 52.73 -47.96
C ALA A 20 22.91 51.96 -49.10
N CYS A 21 23.79 51.04 -48.74
CA CYS A 21 24.04 49.89 -49.56
C CYS A 21 22.65 49.37 -49.95
N SER A 22 22.39 49.22 -51.26
CA SER A 22 21.28 48.43 -51.75
C SER A 22 21.20 47.18 -50.87
N PRO A 23 20.02 46.82 -50.30
CA PRO A 23 19.93 45.56 -49.61
C PRO A 23 20.40 44.49 -50.58
N MET A 24 21.57 43.92 -50.30
CA MET A 24 22.01 42.71 -50.95
C MET A 24 21.18 41.61 -50.29
N ASP A 25 19.91 41.53 -50.67
CA ASP A 25 19.15 40.30 -50.58
C ASP A 25 19.88 39.34 -51.51
N LYS A 26 20.86 38.64 -50.96
CA LYS A 26 21.28 37.40 -51.57
C LYS A 26 20.02 36.55 -51.58
N ASP A 27 19.55 36.18 -52.76
CA ASP A 27 18.51 35.18 -53.00
C ASP A 27 18.84 33.78 -52.39
N ASP A 28 19.82 33.69 -51.48
CA ASP A 28 20.27 32.48 -50.79
C ASP A 28 19.24 31.96 -49.76
N HIS A 29 18.09 32.64 -49.61
CA HIS A 29 16.98 32.23 -48.72
C HIS A 29 15.65 32.09 -49.46
N GLN A 30 15.66 31.71 -50.75
CA GLN A 30 14.43 31.27 -51.40
C GLN A 30 13.96 29.95 -50.78
N LEU A 31 12.73 29.93 -50.28
CA LEU A 31 12.03 28.68 -49.99
C LEU A 31 12.05 27.84 -51.27
N GLY A 32 12.37 26.55 -51.14
CA GLY A 32 12.35 25.64 -52.29
C GLY A 32 10.96 25.59 -52.91
N GLN A 33 10.85 25.07 -54.15
CA GLN A 33 9.55 24.91 -54.79
C GLN A 33 8.61 24.10 -53.87
N MET A 34 7.45 24.68 -53.56
CA MET A 34 6.42 23.99 -52.78
C MET A 34 5.96 22.76 -53.56
N ALA A 35 6.01 21.59 -52.91
CA ALA A 35 5.50 20.35 -53.48
C ALA A 35 3.96 20.43 -53.55
N THR A 36 3.39 19.99 -54.67
CA THR A 36 1.94 19.84 -54.83
C THR A 36 1.52 18.41 -54.49
N GLU A 37 0.26 18.22 -54.11
CA GLU A 37 -0.30 16.90 -53.81
C GLU A 37 -0.14 15.92 -55.00
N GLU A 38 -0.31 16.41 -56.23
CA GLU A 38 -0.09 15.64 -57.46
C GLU A 38 1.36 15.13 -57.63
N GLY A 39 2.33 15.75 -56.96
CA GLY A 39 3.73 15.34 -56.97
C GLY A 39 4.09 14.29 -55.92
N LEU A 40 3.14 13.93 -55.04
CA LEU A 40 3.31 12.90 -54.04
C LEU A 40 2.71 11.58 -54.52
N SER A 41 3.46 10.50 -54.33
CA SER A 41 2.94 9.16 -54.54
C SER A 41 3.63 8.18 -53.61
N PHE A 42 2.92 7.11 -53.30
CA PHE A 42 3.51 5.95 -52.66
C PHE A 42 2.85 4.67 -53.12
N THR A 43 3.59 3.57 -52.98
CA THR A 43 3.09 2.21 -53.22
C THR A 43 2.98 1.45 -51.91
N GLN A 44 2.15 0.41 -51.90
CA GLN A 44 2.01 -0.51 -50.77
C GLN A 44 2.14 -1.96 -51.26
N ALA A 45 2.76 -2.79 -50.43
CA ALA A 45 2.82 -4.23 -50.65
C ALA A 45 2.78 -4.97 -49.31
N SER A 46 1.96 -6.02 -49.21
CA SER A 46 1.98 -6.92 -48.07
C SER A 46 3.29 -7.72 -48.03
N SER A 47 3.74 -8.07 -46.84
CA SER A 47 4.91 -8.91 -46.64
C SER A 47 4.63 -10.36 -47.05
N ALA A 48 5.69 -11.14 -47.26
CA ALA A 48 5.57 -12.58 -47.50
C ALA A 48 5.18 -13.37 -46.23
N GLU A 49 5.38 -12.78 -45.05
CA GLU A 49 5.15 -13.41 -43.75
C GLU A 49 3.68 -13.30 -43.33
N SER A 50 3.06 -12.13 -43.57
CA SER A 50 1.64 -11.91 -43.28
C SER A 50 1.06 -10.83 -44.20
N ALA A 51 -0.19 -11.03 -44.63
CA ALA A 51 -0.96 -10.03 -45.38
C ALA A 51 -1.19 -8.74 -44.57
N ASN A 52 -1.11 -8.85 -43.24
CA ASN A 52 -1.36 -7.80 -42.27
C ASN A 52 -0.09 -6.99 -41.93
N ILE A 53 1.05 -7.33 -42.52
CA ILE A 53 2.27 -6.53 -42.47
C ILE A 53 2.42 -5.86 -43.82
N ILE A 54 2.31 -4.53 -43.88
CA ILE A 54 2.32 -3.78 -45.14
C ILE A 54 3.50 -2.82 -45.18
N THR A 55 4.30 -2.94 -46.23
CA THR A 55 5.40 -2.02 -46.52
C THR A 55 4.89 -0.91 -47.44
N PHE A 56 5.06 0.33 -47.01
CA PHE A 56 4.80 1.54 -47.77
C PHE A 56 6.11 2.12 -48.28
N THR A 57 6.14 2.49 -49.55
CA THR A 57 7.32 3.07 -50.21
C THR A 57 6.96 4.40 -50.84
N ASN A 58 7.59 5.48 -50.39
CA ASN A 58 7.53 6.79 -51.00
C ASN A 58 8.13 6.73 -52.42
N THR A 59 7.31 7.01 -53.42
CA THR A 59 7.70 7.06 -54.84
C THR A 59 7.61 8.47 -55.41
N SER A 60 7.52 9.49 -54.55
CA SER A 60 7.43 10.89 -54.94
C SER A 60 8.70 11.33 -55.66
N ASP A 61 8.53 12.08 -56.76
CA ASP A 61 9.67 12.65 -57.51
C ASP A 61 10.35 13.80 -56.75
N VAL A 62 9.63 14.40 -55.80
CA VAL A 62 10.11 15.51 -54.98
C VAL A 62 10.93 14.97 -53.79
N LYS A 63 12.11 15.55 -53.57
CA LYS A 63 12.97 15.21 -52.42
C LYS A 63 12.49 15.91 -51.15
N GLY A 64 12.39 15.15 -50.07
CA GLY A 64 11.95 15.63 -48.77
C GLY A 64 12.09 14.56 -47.70
N VAL A 65 11.60 14.85 -46.50
CA VAL A 65 11.49 13.90 -45.39
C VAL A 65 10.04 13.45 -45.29
N ALA A 66 9.79 12.17 -45.50
CA ALA A 66 8.46 11.58 -45.35
C ALA A 66 8.19 11.20 -43.88
N LEU A 67 7.06 11.69 -43.35
CA LEU A 67 6.43 11.23 -42.12
C LEU A 67 5.12 10.53 -42.47
N TRP A 68 4.77 9.50 -41.71
CA TRP A 68 3.62 8.66 -41.97
C TRP A 68 2.73 8.59 -40.74
N ASP A 69 1.43 8.74 -40.96
CA ASP A 69 0.39 8.22 -40.10
C ASP A 69 -0.12 6.92 -40.76
N LEU A 70 0.06 5.79 -40.08
CA LEU A 70 -0.26 4.48 -40.65
C LEU A 70 -1.74 4.10 -40.47
N GLY A 71 -2.55 4.96 -39.86
CA GLY A 71 -3.99 4.74 -39.64
C GLY A 71 -4.31 3.71 -38.56
N ASN A 72 -3.30 3.02 -38.02
CA ASN A 72 -3.40 2.07 -36.91
C ASN A 72 -2.96 2.69 -35.55
N GLY A 73 -2.91 4.02 -35.47
CA GLY A 73 -2.39 4.75 -34.31
C GLY A 73 -0.85 4.88 -34.25
N SER A 74 -0.12 4.18 -35.12
CA SER A 74 1.35 4.31 -35.22
C SER A 74 1.77 5.37 -36.23
N SER A 75 2.91 5.99 -35.97
CA SER A 75 3.59 6.88 -36.92
C SER A 75 4.96 6.33 -37.31
N ALA A 76 5.43 6.70 -38.50
CA ALA A 76 6.73 6.28 -39.00
C ALA A 76 7.44 7.39 -39.80
N LYS A 77 8.74 7.22 -40.04
CA LYS A 77 9.57 8.18 -40.78
C LYS A 77 10.51 7.48 -41.74
N GLY A 78 10.62 8.01 -42.95
CA GLY A 78 11.53 7.53 -43.99
C GLY A 78 10.82 7.21 -45.31
N ASP A 79 11.62 6.89 -46.32
CA ASP A 79 11.10 6.58 -47.66
C ASP A 79 10.49 5.18 -47.76
N VAL A 80 10.87 4.26 -46.87
CA VAL A 80 10.28 2.93 -46.76
C VAL A 80 9.94 2.69 -45.30
N VAL A 81 8.67 2.40 -45.03
CA VAL A 81 8.16 2.13 -43.69
C VAL A 81 7.26 0.89 -43.70
N THR A 82 7.12 0.23 -42.56
CA THR A 82 6.25 -0.95 -42.41
C THR A 82 5.22 -0.67 -41.33
N GLY A 83 3.96 -1.02 -41.60
CA GLY A 83 2.88 -1.04 -40.63
C GLY A 83 2.39 -2.46 -40.36
N GLN A 84 1.96 -2.72 -39.13
CA GLN A 84 1.34 -3.98 -38.72
C GLN A 84 -0.12 -3.73 -38.34
N TYR A 85 -1.01 -4.59 -38.82
CA TYR A 85 -2.46 -4.42 -38.69
C TYR A 85 -3.09 -5.70 -38.14
N PRO A 86 -3.04 -5.95 -36.83
CA PRO A 86 -3.52 -7.20 -36.23
C PRO A 86 -5.02 -7.46 -36.43
N PHE A 87 -5.80 -6.41 -36.69
CA PHE A 87 -7.25 -6.50 -36.83
C PHE A 87 -7.67 -6.26 -38.28
N LYS A 88 -8.76 -6.90 -38.70
CA LYS A 88 -9.42 -6.62 -39.98
C LYS A 88 -10.04 -5.22 -39.95
N GLY A 89 -10.01 -4.54 -41.08
CA GLY A 89 -10.59 -3.21 -41.20
C GLY A 89 -10.00 -2.40 -42.34
N ASP A 90 -10.56 -1.21 -42.50
CA ASP A 90 -10.05 -0.21 -43.43
C ASP A 90 -9.22 0.82 -42.66
N TYR A 91 -8.00 1.07 -43.13
CA TYR A 91 -7.06 2.00 -42.49
C TYR A 91 -6.68 3.10 -43.48
N THR A 92 -6.84 4.36 -43.07
CA THR A 92 -6.40 5.52 -43.87
C THR A 92 -4.94 5.81 -43.54
N VAL A 93 -4.04 5.51 -44.47
CA VAL A 93 -2.61 5.79 -44.36
C VAL A 93 -2.34 7.16 -44.98
N THR A 94 -1.67 8.04 -44.25
CA THR A 94 -1.33 9.40 -44.70
C THR A 94 0.17 9.61 -44.67
N MET A 95 0.75 9.92 -45.84
CA MET A 95 2.14 10.37 -45.95
C MET A 95 2.18 11.88 -46.00
N THR A 96 2.99 12.51 -45.14
CA THR A 96 3.32 13.94 -45.18
C THR A 96 4.78 14.12 -45.56
N LEU A 97 5.03 14.77 -46.69
CA LEU A 97 6.38 15.07 -47.18
C LEU A 97 6.78 16.50 -46.80
N TYR A 98 7.85 16.63 -46.02
CA TYR A 98 8.44 17.92 -45.66
C TYR A 98 9.59 18.27 -46.61
N THR A 99 9.47 19.39 -47.31
CA THR A 99 10.48 19.91 -48.24
C THR A 99 10.95 21.30 -47.81
N ALA A 100 11.94 21.86 -48.51
CA ALA A 100 12.36 23.25 -48.29
C ALA A 100 11.25 24.29 -48.60
N GLY A 101 10.19 23.89 -49.29
CA GLY A 101 9.05 24.74 -49.65
C GLY A 101 7.82 24.59 -48.73
N GLY A 102 7.89 23.74 -47.69
CA GLY A 102 6.77 23.46 -46.78
C GLY A 102 6.43 21.97 -46.69
N ALA A 103 5.28 21.65 -46.11
CA ALA A 103 4.77 20.28 -45.97
C ALA A 103 3.52 20.08 -46.83
N VAL A 104 3.41 18.92 -47.46
CA VAL A 104 2.24 18.48 -48.23
C VAL A 104 1.95 17.03 -47.91
N SER A 105 0.68 16.63 -47.94
CA SER A 105 0.25 15.28 -47.57
C SER A 105 -0.55 14.61 -48.68
N THR A 106 -0.54 13.29 -48.70
CA THR A 106 -1.42 12.45 -49.52
C THR A 106 -1.87 11.23 -48.70
N SER A 107 -3.06 10.69 -49.00
CA SER A 107 -3.65 9.59 -48.24
C SER A 107 -4.16 8.46 -49.14
N SER A 108 -4.11 7.22 -48.65
CA SER A 108 -4.69 6.04 -49.29
C SER A 108 -5.36 5.16 -48.25
N VAL A 109 -6.48 4.52 -48.61
CA VAL A 109 -7.15 3.53 -47.75
C VAL A 109 -6.63 2.14 -48.11
N ILE A 110 -6.24 1.39 -47.09
CA ILE A 110 -5.91 -0.04 -47.20
C ILE A 110 -6.98 -0.86 -46.53
N THR A 111 -7.25 -2.06 -47.06
CA THR A 111 -8.20 -3.01 -46.47
C THR A 111 -7.45 -4.25 -46.00
N VAL A 112 -7.58 -4.54 -44.71
CA VAL A 112 -7.09 -5.76 -44.08
C VAL A 112 -8.27 -6.71 -43.93
N ALA A 113 -8.21 -7.84 -44.64
CA ALA A 113 -9.37 -8.71 -44.79
C ALA A 113 -9.64 -9.62 -43.58
N ASN A 114 -8.60 -10.00 -42.84
CA ASN A 114 -8.68 -10.96 -41.73
C ASN A 114 -7.87 -10.46 -40.54
N ASP A 115 -8.29 -10.84 -39.34
CA ASP A 115 -7.50 -10.63 -38.13
C ASP A 115 -6.25 -11.54 -38.15
N ASP A 116 -5.12 -11.02 -37.68
CA ASP A 116 -3.87 -11.73 -37.44
C ASP A 116 -3.38 -11.42 -36.02
N TYR A 117 -3.91 -12.16 -35.06
CA TYR A 117 -3.59 -11.99 -33.63
C TYR A 117 -2.14 -12.34 -33.28
N SER A 118 -1.38 -12.98 -34.18
CA SER A 118 0.04 -13.24 -33.96
C SER A 118 0.87 -11.95 -33.98
N LEU A 119 0.34 -10.88 -34.59
CA LEU A 119 0.93 -9.55 -34.57
C LEU A 119 0.74 -8.80 -33.24
N LEU A 120 0.01 -9.38 -32.28
CA LEU A 120 -0.11 -8.88 -30.91
C LEU A 120 0.98 -9.47 -29.99
N ASP A 121 2.17 -9.76 -30.53
CA ASP A 121 3.34 -10.22 -29.77
C ASP A 121 4.05 -9.03 -29.10
N THR A 122 3.37 -8.45 -28.10
CA THR A 122 3.87 -7.32 -27.31
C THR A 122 3.99 -7.71 -25.84
N PRO A 123 4.84 -7.03 -25.04
CA PRO A 123 4.98 -7.32 -23.62
C PRO A 123 3.65 -7.32 -22.86
N GLY A 124 2.77 -6.35 -23.12
CA GLY A 124 1.47 -6.26 -22.46
C GLY A 124 0.51 -7.40 -22.85
N PHE A 125 0.39 -7.71 -24.15
CA PHE A 125 -0.47 -8.82 -24.58
C PHE A 125 0.05 -10.16 -24.06
N ASN A 126 1.37 -10.40 -24.13
CA ASN A 126 1.98 -11.61 -23.61
C ASN A 126 1.80 -11.73 -22.09
N ALA A 127 1.99 -10.63 -21.35
CA ALA A 127 1.77 -10.59 -19.91
C ALA A 127 0.31 -10.94 -19.57
N LEU A 128 -0.66 -10.26 -20.20
CA LEU A 128 -2.09 -10.41 -19.90
C LEU A 128 -2.66 -11.77 -20.31
N THR A 129 -2.24 -12.30 -21.46
CA THR A 129 -2.88 -13.48 -22.08
C THR A 129 -2.05 -14.76 -22.01
N GLY A 130 -0.75 -14.66 -21.69
CA GLY A 130 0.21 -15.76 -21.86
C GLY A 130 0.74 -15.93 -23.29
N GLY A 131 0.40 -15.02 -24.20
CA GLY A 131 0.88 -14.99 -25.58
C GLY A 131 0.08 -15.84 -26.56
N ALA A 132 0.40 -15.72 -27.85
CA ALA A 132 -0.34 -16.38 -28.94
C ALA A 132 -0.35 -17.91 -28.86
N ASP A 133 0.70 -18.50 -28.27
CA ASP A 133 0.85 -19.96 -28.13
C ASP A 133 0.01 -20.54 -26.98
N ASN A 134 -0.39 -19.70 -26.02
CA ASN A 134 -1.28 -20.12 -24.94
C ASN A 134 -2.75 -20.08 -25.40
N LEU A 135 -3.18 -21.15 -26.06
CA LEU A 135 -4.53 -21.27 -26.62
C LEU A 135 -5.65 -21.26 -25.58
N GLU A 136 -5.35 -21.63 -24.33
CA GLU A 136 -6.32 -21.63 -23.22
C GLU A 136 -6.40 -20.26 -22.54
N GLY A 137 -5.39 -19.40 -22.74
CA GLY A 137 -5.27 -18.08 -22.15
C GLY A 137 -4.69 -18.13 -20.73
N LYS A 138 -4.58 -16.95 -20.12
CA LYS A 138 -4.10 -16.79 -18.74
C LYS A 138 -5.25 -16.40 -17.83
N THR A 139 -5.43 -17.15 -16.75
CA THR A 139 -6.46 -16.91 -15.73
C THR A 139 -5.93 -16.05 -14.60
N TRP A 140 -6.63 -14.96 -14.33
CA TRP A 140 -6.33 -14.00 -13.27
C TRP A 140 -7.37 -14.10 -12.15
N VAL A 141 -6.89 -14.08 -10.91
CA VAL A 141 -7.69 -14.12 -9.68
C VAL A 141 -7.20 -13.01 -8.73
N PHE A 142 -8.05 -12.57 -7.81
CA PHE A 142 -7.64 -11.57 -6.81
C PHE A 142 -6.41 -12.05 -6.04
N ALA A 143 -5.45 -11.13 -5.86
CA ALA A 143 -4.24 -11.35 -5.08
C ALA A 143 -4.56 -11.36 -3.57
N ARG A 144 -5.43 -12.25 -3.10
CA ARG A 144 -6.04 -12.17 -1.75
C ARG A 144 -5.03 -12.13 -0.61
N TYR A 145 -3.80 -12.61 -0.82
CA TYR A 145 -2.73 -12.57 0.18
C TYR A 145 -1.81 -11.35 0.10
N THR A 146 -2.14 -10.38 -0.77
CA THR A 146 -1.46 -9.10 -0.89
C THR A 146 -2.29 -8.02 -0.19
N VAL A 147 -1.68 -7.24 0.70
CA VAL A 147 -2.36 -6.08 1.32
C VAL A 147 -2.75 -5.08 0.23
N GLY A 148 -3.99 -4.61 0.26
CA GLY A 148 -4.51 -3.63 -0.70
C GLY A 148 -4.89 -4.21 -2.07
N HIS A 149 -4.98 -5.55 -2.21
CA HIS A 149 -5.45 -6.19 -3.45
C HIS A 149 -6.85 -5.75 -3.89
N PHE A 150 -7.64 -5.25 -2.95
CA PHE A 150 -8.89 -4.56 -3.18
C PHE A 150 -8.92 -3.34 -2.26
N GLY A 151 -9.33 -2.18 -2.76
CA GLY A 151 -9.37 -0.99 -1.93
C GLY A 151 -9.96 0.23 -2.61
N VAL A 152 -10.18 1.28 -1.81
CA VAL A 152 -10.83 2.52 -2.23
C VAL A 152 -9.99 3.74 -1.85
N GLY A 153 -10.01 4.75 -2.72
CA GLY A 153 -9.46 6.07 -2.48
C GLY A 153 -10.24 7.17 -3.22
N PRO A 154 -9.78 8.42 -3.15
CA PRO A 154 -10.42 9.56 -3.82
C PRO A 154 -10.39 9.45 -5.34
N ALA A 155 -11.51 9.78 -6.00
CA ALA A 155 -11.61 9.87 -7.47
C ALA A 155 -10.77 10.99 -8.10
N ASP A 156 -10.40 12.01 -7.33
CA ASP A 156 -9.59 13.14 -7.80
C ASP A 156 -8.09 12.89 -7.71
N ASP A 157 -7.67 11.83 -7.01
CA ASP A 157 -6.25 11.45 -6.94
C ASP A 157 -5.77 10.88 -8.28
N ALA A 158 -4.48 11.06 -8.56
CA ALA A 158 -3.85 10.46 -9.73
C ALA A 158 -3.94 8.92 -9.67
N PRO A 159 -4.16 8.24 -10.81
CA PRO A 159 -4.07 6.78 -10.86
C PRO A 159 -2.71 6.31 -10.33
N GLY A 160 -2.72 5.39 -9.36
CA GLY A 160 -1.50 4.86 -8.74
C GLY A 160 -1.17 5.42 -7.35
N SER A 161 -1.95 6.35 -6.81
CA SER A 161 -1.81 6.81 -5.42
C SER A 161 -2.13 5.72 -4.37
N GLY A 162 -2.71 4.61 -4.81
CA GLY A 162 -3.15 3.52 -3.95
C GLY A 162 -4.45 3.82 -3.19
N PRO A 163 -5.02 2.80 -2.51
CA PRO A 163 -6.30 2.92 -1.82
C PRO A 163 -6.15 3.63 -0.45
N SER A 164 -6.07 4.95 -0.47
CA SER A 164 -5.76 5.79 0.72
C SER A 164 -6.88 5.90 1.76
N TRP A 165 -8.13 5.62 1.40
CA TRP A 165 -9.25 5.60 2.35
C TRP A 165 -9.39 4.25 3.04
N TRP A 166 -9.22 3.17 2.30
CA TRP A 166 -9.23 1.81 2.86
C TRP A 166 -8.56 0.80 1.93
N ALA A 167 -7.61 0.05 2.47
CA ALA A 167 -6.92 -1.05 1.80
C ALA A 167 -7.32 -2.38 2.46
N CYS A 168 -7.73 -3.37 1.67
CA CYS A 168 -8.09 -4.68 2.20
C CYS A 168 -6.88 -5.37 2.85
N PRO A 169 -6.96 -5.85 4.10
CA PRO A 169 -5.92 -6.68 4.67
C PRO A 169 -5.80 -8.00 3.92
N VAL A 170 -4.69 -8.73 4.16
CA VAL A 170 -4.50 -10.11 3.69
C VAL A 170 -5.75 -10.93 4.03
N ASN A 171 -6.32 -11.57 3.02
CA ASN A 171 -7.51 -12.43 3.08
C ASN A 171 -8.77 -11.74 3.64
N GLY A 172 -8.83 -10.39 3.63
CA GLY A 172 -9.88 -9.62 4.31
C GLY A 172 -11.29 -9.73 3.71
N LYS A 173 -11.45 -10.39 2.55
CA LYS A 173 -12.75 -10.68 1.92
C LYS A 173 -13.07 -12.18 1.87
N ASP A 174 -12.44 -12.97 2.74
CA ASP A 174 -12.71 -14.40 2.85
C ASP A 174 -14.19 -14.68 3.14
N GLY A 175 -14.71 -15.75 2.53
CA GLY A 175 -16.12 -16.11 2.60
C GLY A 175 -17.07 -15.24 1.75
N SER A 176 -16.57 -14.28 0.97
CA SER A 176 -17.37 -13.53 -0.01
C SER A 176 -17.14 -13.99 -1.44
N SER A 177 -18.05 -13.62 -2.34
CA SER A 177 -17.92 -13.89 -3.78
C SER A 177 -16.81 -13.11 -4.46
N LEU A 178 -16.13 -12.17 -3.79
CA LEU A 178 -14.99 -11.46 -4.40
C LEU A 178 -13.87 -12.43 -4.79
N TYR A 179 -13.62 -13.46 -3.98
CA TYR A 179 -12.55 -14.44 -4.22
C TYR A 179 -12.97 -15.64 -5.07
N SER A 180 -14.23 -15.71 -5.55
CA SER A 180 -14.69 -16.72 -6.52
C SER A 180 -14.54 -16.27 -7.99
N GLN A 181 -14.00 -15.07 -8.21
CA GLN A 181 -13.92 -14.45 -9.54
C GLN A 181 -12.67 -14.90 -10.29
N LYS A 182 -12.84 -15.42 -11.50
CA LYS A 182 -11.76 -15.82 -12.40
C LYS A 182 -11.93 -15.17 -13.77
N PHE A 183 -10.86 -14.55 -14.27
CA PHE A 183 -10.85 -13.83 -15.53
C PHE A 183 -9.79 -14.42 -16.45
N THR A 184 -10.20 -15.13 -17.50
CA THR A 184 -9.26 -15.73 -18.46
C THR A 184 -9.13 -14.87 -19.71
N PHE A 185 -7.94 -14.37 -19.99
CA PHE A 185 -7.64 -13.57 -21.19
C PHE A 185 -6.96 -14.43 -22.25
N ILE A 186 -7.53 -14.45 -23.46
CA ILE A 186 -7.06 -15.22 -24.61
C ILE A 186 -6.73 -14.25 -25.74
N GLN A 187 -5.50 -14.30 -26.26
CA GLN A 187 -5.04 -13.38 -27.31
C GLN A 187 -5.81 -13.56 -28.62
N LYS A 188 -6.05 -14.80 -29.03
CA LYS A 188 -6.80 -15.09 -30.25
C LYS A 188 -8.25 -14.69 -30.08
N GLY A 189 -8.70 -13.72 -30.88
CA GLY A 189 -10.04 -13.16 -30.75
C GLY A 189 -10.16 -12.07 -29.69
N THR A 190 -9.07 -11.72 -28.99
CA THR A 190 -9.05 -10.78 -27.86
C THR A 190 -10.19 -11.07 -26.88
N ILE A 191 -10.28 -12.33 -26.45
CA ILE A 191 -11.40 -12.86 -25.67
C ILE A 191 -11.09 -12.77 -24.18
N MET A 192 -12.10 -12.42 -23.39
CA MET A 192 -12.09 -12.53 -21.95
C MET A 192 -13.23 -13.45 -21.49
N LYS A 193 -12.91 -14.53 -20.77
CA LYS A 193 -13.91 -15.40 -20.13
C LYS A 193 -14.01 -15.08 -18.65
N TRP A 194 -15.22 -15.13 -18.11
CA TRP A 194 -15.50 -14.82 -16.72
C TRP A 194 -16.22 -15.98 -16.03
N GLU A 195 -15.61 -16.53 -14.99
CA GLU A 195 -16.23 -17.48 -14.08
C GLU A 195 -16.39 -16.83 -12.70
N ASN A 196 -17.57 -16.96 -12.08
CA ASN A 196 -17.91 -16.21 -10.87
C ASN A 196 -18.75 -16.99 -9.84
N ASP A 197 -18.96 -18.30 -10.03
CA ASP A 197 -19.85 -19.13 -9.20
C ASP A 197 -21.27 -18.54 -9.02
N GLY A 198 -21.75 -17.80 -10.02
CA GLY A 198 -23.10 -17.23 -10.07
C GLY A 198 -23.31 -15.99 -9.21
N ARG A 199 -22.25 -15.40 -8.64
CA ARG A 199 -22.34 -14.17 -7.83
C ARG A 199 -21.20 -13.20 -8.11
N ILE A 200 -21.43 -11.94 -7.78
CA ILE A 200 -20.43 -10.87 -7.74
C ILE A 200 -20.49 -10.17 -6.39
N TYR A 201 -19.39 -9.53 -6.01
CA TYR A 201 -19.29 -8.77 -4.79
C TYR A 201 -19.52 -7.29 -5.07
N THR A 202 -20.29 -6.57 -4.26
CA THR A 202 -20.41 -5.12 -4.38
C THR A 202 -20.92 -4.49 -3.10
N ASN A 203 -20.62 -3.21 -2.91
CA ASN A 203 -21.27 -2.41 -1.89
C ASN A 203 -22.72 -2.06 -2.28
N GLU A 204 -23.44 -1.41 -1.35
CA GLU A 204 -24.85 -1.04 -1.51
C GLU A 204 -25.09 -0.17 -2.75
N ASN A 205 -24.21 0.79 -3.03
CA ASN A 205 -24.35 1.69 -4.18
C ASN A 205 -24.21 0.95 -5.50
N GLY A 206 -23.21 0.07 -5.64
CA GLY A 206 -23.08 -0.76 -6.84
C GLY A 206 -24.25 -1.75 -7.01
N MET A 207 -24.74 -2.36 -5.92
CA MET A 207 -25.94 -3.21 -5.95
C MET A 207 -27.17 -2.45 -6.44
N ASN A 208 -27.39 -1.25 -5.92
CA ASN A 208 -28.52 -0.39 -6.30
C ASN A 208 -28.43 0.05 -7.76
N MET A 209 -27.23 0.35 -8.26
CA MET A 209 -27.02 0.70 -9.66
C MET A 209 -27.21 -0.49 -10.60
N LEU A 210 -26.80 -1.70 -10.20
CA LEU A 210 -27.12 -2.94 -10.93
C LEU A 210 -28.62 -3.23 -10.98
N GLY A 211 -29.37 -2.77 -9.97
CA GLY A 211 -30.80 -3.03 -9.84
C GLY A 211 -31.13 -4.49 -9.50
N ILE A 212 -30.16 -5.24 -8.95
CA ILE A 212 -30.30 -6.64 -8.57
C ILE A 212 -30.12 -6.74 -7.05
N SER A 213 -31.06 -7.39 -6.36
CA SER A 213 -30.94 -7.60 -4.91
C SER A 213 -29.82 -8.59 -4.57
N GLY A 214 -28.97 -8.21 -3.63
CA GLY A 214 -27.91 -9.05 -3.05
C GLY A 214 -28.25 -9.60 -1.68
N THR A 215 -27.33 -10.42 -1.17
CA THR A 215 -27.34 -10.93 0.21
C THR A 215 -26.19 -10.27 0.94
N LEU A 216 -26.49 -9.56 2.04
CA LEU A 216 -25.45 -8.99 2.90
C LEU A 216 -24.61 -10.13 3.48
N ASN A 217 -23.30 -10.05 3.29
CA ASN A 217 -22.34 -10.96 3.87
C ASN A 217 -21.86 -10.40 5.22
N PRO A 218 -22.26 -11.01 6.35
CA PRO A 218 -22.01 -10.46 7.68
C PRO A 218 -20.54 -10.50 8.09
N VAL A 219 -19.71 -11.29 7.40
CA VAL A 219 -18.27 -11.41 7.69
C VAL A 219 -17.52 -10.23 7.10
N VAL A 220 -17.87 -9.83 5.87
CA VAL A 220 -17.08 -8.84 5.11
C VAL A 220 -17.76 -7.47 4.95
N GLY A 221 -19.02 -7.35 5.36
CA GLY A 221 -19.74 -6.07 5.50
C GLY A 221 -20.47 -5.54 4.26
N ASP A 222 -20.49 -6.30 3.15
CA ASP A 222 -21.06 -5.88 1.85
C ASP A 222 -21.84 -7.03 1.19
N TYR A 223 -22.29 -6.86 -0.06
CA TYR A 223 -23.27 -7.75 -0.68
C TYR A 223 -22.64 -8.71 -1.68
N ASP A 224 -23.01 -9.98 -1.56
CA ASP A 224 -22.90 -10.93 -2.66
C ASP A 224 -24.19 -10.85 -3.48
N VAL A 225 -24.10 -10.50 -4.77
CA VAL A 225 -25.24 -10.29 -5.67
C VAL A 225 -25.29 -11.39 -6.72
N PRO A 226 -26.44 -12.04 -6.98
CA PRO A 226 -26.56 -13.01 -8.07
C PRO A 226 -26.24 -12.36 -9.42
N TYR A 227 -25.33 -12.96 -10.18
CA TYR A 227 -24.93 -12.45 -11.48
C TYR A 227 -24.45 -13.59 -12.38
N VAL A 228 -24.88 -13.59 -13.63
CA VAL A 228 -24.49 -14.61 -14.62
C VAL A 228 -23.74 -13.90 -15.75
N PRO A 229 -22.42 -14.10 -15.87
CA PRO A 229 -21.64 -13.56 -16.98
C PRO A 229 -22.09 -14.10 -18.33
N ALA A 230 -21.81 -13.35 -19.40
CA ALA A 230 -21.93 -13.86 -20.76
C ALA A 230 -20.93 -15.01 -21.01
N GLU A 231 -21.15 -15.80 -22.07
CA GLU A 231 -20.24 -16.91 -22.45
C GLU A 231 -18.80 -16.42 -22.66
N SER A 232 -18.65 -15.23 -23.24
CA SER A 232 -17.38 -14.54 -23.41
C SER A 232 -17.60 -13.06 -23.67
N TYR A 233 -16.57 -12.29 -23.35
CA TYR A 233 -16.43 -10.88 -23.67
C TYR A 233 -15.21 -10.68 -24.58
N THR A 234 -15.04 -9.45 -25.08
CA THR A 234 -13.80 -9.02 -25.72
C THR A 234 -13.11 -7.95 -24.89
N PHE A 235 -11.81 -7.78 -25.10
CA PHE A 235 -11.03 -6.71 -24.46
C PHE A 235 -10.18 -5.95 -25.47
N THR A 236 -9.90 -4.69 -25.14
CA THR A 236 -8.89 -3.87 -25.83
C THR A 236 -7.81 -3.50 -24.83
N LEU A 237 -6.55 -3.68 -25.22
CA LEU A 237 -5.37 -3.26 -24.46
C LEU A 237 -4.62 -2.17 -25.24
N ASP A 238 -4.52 -0.98 -24.65
CA ASP A 238 -3.68 0.10 -25.14
C ASP A 238 -2.48 0.26 -24.19
N GLU A 239 -1.32 -0.26 -24.60
CA GLU A 239 -0.09 -0.21 -23.83
C GLU A 239 0.51 1.20 -23.76
N ALA A 240 0.23 2.08 -24.75
CA ALA A 240 0.76 3.43 -24.76
C ALA A 240 0.04 4.31 -23.73
N SER A 241 -1.28 4.17 -23.65
CA SER A 241 -2.09 4.87 -22.65
C SER A 241 -2.28 4.07 -21.36
N MET A 242 -1.75 2.85 -21.26
CA MET A 242 -1.94 1.93 -20.13
C MET A 242 -3.42 1.77 -19.78
N ALA A 243 -4.24 1.44 -20.77
CA ALA A 243 -5.69 1.30 -20.63
C ALA A 243 -6.16 -0.11 -21.02
N LEU A 244 -7.11 -0.64 -20.25
CA LEU A 244 -7.81 -1.90 -20.50
C LEU A 244 -9.31 -1.62 -20.53
N THR A 245 -9.96 -1.98 -21.64
CA THR A 245 -11.41 -1.82 -21.81
C THR A 245 -12.04 -3.17 -22.08
N LEU A 246 -13.15 -3.47 -21.40
CA LEU A 246 -13.91 -4.70 -21.60
C LEU A 246 -15.23 -4.40 -22.36
N SER A 247 -15.68 -5.35 -23.19
CA SER A 247 -16.93 -5.19 -23.95
C SER A 247 -18.17 -5.49 -23.12
N ASP A 248 -19.32 -5.06 -23.63
CA ASP A 248 -20.67 -5.47 -23.17
C ASP A 248 -20.93 -5.27 -21.67
N GLY A 249 -20.31 -4.25 -21.08
CA GLY A 249 -20.49 -3.90 -19.67
C GLY A 249 -19.81 -4.86 -18.69
N ALA A 250 -18.85 -5.68 -19.13
CA ALA A 250 -18.11 -6.57 -18.25
C ALA A 250 -17.25 -5.81 -17.23
N PHE A 251 -16.99 -6.44 -16.10
CA PHE A 251 -16.23 -5.86 -14.99
C PHE A 251 -15.52 -6.95 -14.19
N PHE A 252 -14.58 -6.56 -13.33
CA PHE A 252 -13.77 -7.50 -12.56
C PHE A 252 -14.39 -7.95 -11.23
N GLY A 253 -15.62 -8.50 -11.27
CA GLY A 253 -16.23 -9.15 -10.10
C GLY A 253 -16.70 -8.22 -8.97
N HIS A 254 -16.17 -7.01 -8.91
CA HIS A 254 -16.68 -5.89 -8.14
C HIS A 254 -17.34 -4.86 -9.06
N TYR A 255 -18.60 -4.51 -8.78
CA TYR A 255 -19.33 -3.59 -9.63
C TYR A 255 -19.15 -2.12 -9.23
N ALA A 256 -18.38 -1.40 -10.03
CA ALA A 256 -18.20 0.05 -9.91
C ALA A 256 -18.95 0.85 -11.01
N GLY A 257 -19.72 0.18 -11.87
CA GLY A 257 -20.47 0.80 -12.96
C GLY A 257 -19.68 1.13 -14.22
N THR A 258 -18.45 0.64 -14.37
CA THR A 258 -17.61 0.90 -15.55
C THR A 258 -16.91 -0.37 -16.05
N SER A 259 -16.54 -0.33 -17.33
CA SER A 259 -15.73 -1.36 -18.02
C SER A 259 -14.38 -0.81 -18.52
N GLU A 260 -14.01 0.39 -18.08
CA GLU A 260 -12.77 1.08 -18.45
C GLU A 260 -11.83 1.15 -17.25
N TYR A 261 -10.60 0.67 -17.46
CA TYR A 261 -9.60 0.56 -16.41
C TYR A 261 -8.27 1.16 -16.84
N LYS A 262 -7.64 1.89 -15.92
CA LYS A 262 -6.24 2.27 -16.03
C LYS A 262 -5.39 1.13 -15.48
N ILE A 263 -4.40 0.69 -16.24
CA ILE A 263 -3.38 -0.24 -15.78
C ILE A 263 -2.34 0.55 -14.98
N LEU A 264 -2.13 0.12 -13.74
CA LEU A 264 -1.08 0.63 -12.85
C LEU A 264 0.19 -0.22 -12.99
N ASN A 265 0.03 -1.53 -13.11
CA ASN A 265 1.11 -2.48 -13.37
C ASN A 265 0.56 -3.65 -14.19
N LEU A 266 1.35 -4.13 -15.14
CA LEU A 266 1.07 -5.34 -15.91
C LEU A 266 2.39 -6.05 -16.21
N ASN A 267 2.54 -7.25 -15.67
CA ASN A 267 3.65 -8.15 -15.96
C ASN A 267 3.15 -9.61 -15.91
N GLU A 268 4.06 -10.58 -16.00
CA GLU A 268 3.71 -12.00 -16.05
C GLU A 268 2.93 -12.48 -14.80
N HIS A 269 3.18 -11.86 -13.64
CA HIS A 269 2.69 -12.28 -12.32
C HIS A 269 1.70 -11.29 -11.68
N GLU A 270 1.50 -10.10 -12.24
CA GLU A 270 0.62 -9.09 -11.64
C GLU A 270 -0.12 -8.27 -12.69
N LEU A 271 -1.43 -8.11 -12.47
CA LEU A 271 -2.29 -7.14 -13.12
C LEU A 271 -2.88 -6.24 -12.02
N SER A 272 -2.35 -5.03 -11.92
CA SER A 272 -2.87 -3.99 -11.03
C SER A 272 -3.61 -2.94 -11.84
N ILE A 273 -4.88 -2.72 -11.53
CA ILE A 273 -5.76 -1.83 -12.27
C ILE A 273 -6.54 -0.90 -11.34
N TYR A 274 -7.02 0.19 -11.93
CA TYR A 274 -7.75 1.26 -11.27
C TYR A 274 -8.94 1.70 -12.12
N CYS A 275 -10.06 2.03 -11.47
CA CYS A 275 -11.17 2.71 -12.14
C CYS A 275 -11.80 3.78 -11.24
N LYS A 276 -12.38 4.82 -11.85
CA LYS A 276 -13.29 5.73 -11.15
C LYS A 276 -14.67 5.08 -11.10
N SER A 277 -15.33 5.16 -9.95
CA SER A 277 -16.65 4.54 -9.77
C SER A 277 -17.72 5.43 -10.40
N GLU A 278 -18.57 4.86 -11.24
CA GLU A 278 -19.82 5.50 -11.68
C GLU A 278 -20.93 5.33 -10.64
N ALA A 279 -20.91 4.22 -9.90
CA ALA A 279 -21.84 3.97 -8.80
C ALA A 279 -21.61 4.97 -7.64
N GLU A 280 -20.38 5.44 -7.46
CA GLU A 280 -19.96 6.37 -6.41
C GLU A 280 -18.94 7.37 -6.94
N PRO A 281 -19.34 8.49 -7.56
CA PRO A 281 -18.44 9.36 -8.33
C PRO A 281 -17.24 9.94 -7.56
N SER A 282 -17.28 9.96 -6.23
CA SER A 282 -16.16 10.40 -5.38
C SER A 282 -15.13 9.30 -5.11
N ASN A 283 -15.42 8.06 -5.47
CA ASN A 283 -14.61 6.89 -5.18
C ASN A 283 -13.82 6.46 -6.40
N ALA A 284 -12.60 6.02 -6.15
CA ALA A 284 -11.80 5.25 -7.08
C ALA A 284 -11.45 3.90 -6.47
N TRP A 285 -11.53 2.85 -7.28
CA TRP A 285 -11.29 1.48 -6.85
C TRP A 285 -9.98 0.96 -7.42
N TYR A 286 -9.27 0.23 -6.58
CA TYR A 286 -7.98 -0.39 -6.88
C TYR A 286 -8.12 -1.90 -6.76
N TYR A 287 -7.54 -2.61 -7.74
CA TYR A 287 -7.60 -4.06 -7.82
C TYR A 287 -6.23 -4.61 -8.18
N ILE A 288 -5.80 -5.67 -7.49
CA ILE A 288 -4.59 -6.42 -7.79
C ILE A 288 -4.99 -7.87 -8.04
N PHE A 289 -4.61 -8.36 -9.21
CA PHE A 289 -4.78 -9.74 -9.62
C PHE A 289 -3.42 -10.38 -9.84
N ILE A 290 -3.37 -11.69 -9.60
CA ILE A 290 -2.24 -12.57 -9.93
C ILE A 290 -2.73 -13.74 -10.79
N PRO A 291 -1.85 -14.43 -11.53
CA PRO A 291 -2.20 -15.68 -12.18
C PRO A 291 -2.75 -16.70 -11.15
N GLU A 292 -3.77 -17.46 -11.54
CA GLU A 292 -4.37 -18.48 -10.66
C GLU A 292 -3.34 -19.48 -10.14
N GLU A 293 -2.36 -19.86 -10.96
CA GLU A 293 -1.26 -20.77 -10.60
C GLU A 293 -0.28 -20.18 -9.57
N ASP A 294 -0.22 -18.85 -9.46
CA ASP A 294 0.62 -18.14 -8.50
C ASP A 294 -0.10 -17.95 -7.15
N LEU A 295 -1.42 -18.15 -7.10
CA LEU A 295 -2.18 -18.01 -5.86
C LEU A 295 -1.84 -19.16 -4.90
N LYS A 296 -0.99 -18.85 -3.91
CA LYS A 296 -0.61 -19.78 -2.84
C LYS A 296 -1.00 -19.18 -1.51
N GLU A 297 -1.70 -19.98 -0.71
CA GLU A 297 -1.91 -19.66 0.69
C GLU A 297 -0.54 -19.55 1.38
N PRO A 298 -0.24 -18.41 2.02
CA PRO A 298 0.98 -18.29 2.79
C PRO A 298 0.96 -19.37 3.86
N GLU A 299 2.05 -20.13 3.97
CA GLU A 299 2.18 -21.05 5.10
C GLU A 299 2.11 -20.24 6.40
N PRO A 300 1.43 -20.74 7.43
CA PRO A 300 1.37 -20.06 8.71
C PRO A 300 2.81 -19.76 9.15
N GLU A 301 3.12 -18.50 9.42
CA GLU A 301 4.41 -18.14 9.99
C GLU A 301 4.56 -18.91 11.31
N THR A 302 5.39 -19.94 11.31
CA THR A 302 5.78 -20.59 12.56
C THR A 302 6.73 -19.64 13.27
N GLU A 303 6.21 -18.87 14.23
CA GLU A 303 7.10 -18.21 15.18
C GLU A 303 8.04 -19.27 15.77
N PRO A 304 9.36 -19.03 15.82
CA PRO A 304 10.29 -19.98 16.41
C PRO A 304 9.85 -20.25 17.85
N GLU A 305 9.63 -21.52 18.17
CA GLU A 305 9.18 -21.98 19.49
C GLU A 305 10.16 -21.45 20.55
N ALA A 306 9.66 -20.62 21.48
CA ALA A 306 10.50 -19.95 22.46
C ALA A 306 11.23 -20.98 23.35
N GLU A 307 12.55 -20.85 23.49
CA GLU A 307 13.36 -21.83 24.22
C GLU A 307 13.16 -21.70 25.74
N LEU A 308 12.90 -22.84 26.42
CA LEU A 308 12.84 -22.91 27.88
C LEU A 308 14.25 -22.68 28.46
N THR A 309 14.43 -21.59 29.21
CA THR A 309 15.74 -21.10 29.66
C THR A 309 15.68 -20.68 31.14
N ALA A 310 16.72 -21.01 31.92
CA ALA A 310 16.92 -20.49 33.27
C ALA A 310 17.29 -19.00 33.22
N VAL A 311 16.30 -18.13 33.04
CA VAL A 311 16.47 -16.67 32.94
C VAL A 311 16.55 -16.03 34.32
N SER A 312 17.29 -14.93 34.44
CA SER A 312 17.46 -14.19 35.69
C SER A 312 17.41 -12.68 35.46
N LEU A 313 16.94 -11.94 36.46
CA LEU A 313 16.98 -10.48 36.50
C LEU A 313 17.62 -10.03 37.80
N SER A 314 18.32 -8.90 37.77
CA SER A 314 18.87 -8.25 38.96
C SER A 314 19.03 -6.77 38.68
N GLU A 315 18.38 -5.92 39.47
CA GLU A 315 18.47 -4.47 39.34
C GLU A 315 18.48 -3.81 40.72
N ASP A 316 19.48 -2.95 40.96
CA ASP A 316 19.68 -2.18 42.20
C ASP A 316 19.42 -0.67 42.02
N PHE A 317 19.14 -0.21 40.79
CA PHE A 317 18.82 1.17 40.43
C PHE A 317 19.93 2.20 40.72
N GLU A 318 21.14 1.76 41.08
CA GLU A 318 22.25 2.66 41.46
C GLU A 318 23.07 3.15 40.26
N GLY A 319 22.84 2.58 39.06
CA GLY A 319 23.57 2.89 37.85
C GLY A 319 22.72 2.85 36.58
N ASP A 320 23.35 2.47 35.47
CA ASP A 320 22.63 2.20 34.23
C ASP A 320 21.77 0.95 34.41
N LEU A 321 20.50 1.04 34.00
CA LEU A 321 19.54 -0.05 34.14
C LEU A 321 20.01 -1.29 33.37
N SER A 322 20.13 -2.41 34.07
CA SER A 322 20.37 -3.73 33.50
C SER A 322 19.18 -4.24 32.68
N PHE A 323 17.98 -3.81 33.05
CA PHE A 323 16.74 -3.98 32.29
C PHE A 323 15.73 -2.88 32.65
N ALA A 324 14.74 -2.66 31.80
CA ALA A 324 13.67 -1.70 32.04
C ALA A 324 12.32 -2.39 32.09
N PHE A 325 11.50 -2.05 33.09
CA PHE A 325 10.11 -2.45 33.13
C PHE A 325 9.28 -1.68 32.09
N THR A 326 8.33 -2.37 31.46
CA THR A 326 7.23 -1.77 30.72
C THR A 326 6.17 -1.29 31.71
N ALA A 327 5.86 -0.01 31.67
CA ALA A 327 4.83 0.60 32.50
C ALA A 327 3.46 0.56 31.81
N GLN A 328 2.44 0.02 32.49
CA GLN A 328 1.06 0.04 32.03
C GLN A 328 0.24 0.96 32.94
N ASP A 329 -0.37 1.99 32.35
CA ASP A 329 -1.26 2.94 33.03
C ASP A 329 -0.68 3.52 34.33
N MET A 330 0.61 3.81 34.35
CA MET A 330 1.33 4.28 35.53
C MET A 330 1.33 5.82 35.62
N GLY A 331 1.51 6.35 36.83
CA GLY A 331 1.67 7.79 37.07
C GLY A 331 3.04 8.31 36.61
N ALA A 332 3.11 9.62 36.38
CA ALA A 332 4.27 10.31 35.80
C ALA A 332 5.55 10.28 36.67
N ARG A 333 5.44 9.94 37.96
CA ARG A 333 6.57 9.80 38.89
C ARG A 333 7.18 8.40 38.89
N THR A 334 6.65 7.49 38.08
CA THR A 334 7.16 6.12 37.97
C THR A 334 8.54 6.10 37.31
N GLY A 335 9.51 5.42 37.94
CA GLY A 335 10.89 5.35 37.46
C GLY A 335 11.92 5.44 38.59
N VAL A 336 13.21 5.49 38.23
CA VAL A 336 14.31 5.63 39.19
C VAL A 336 14.20 6.95 39.94
N TYR A 337 14.24 6.88 41.26
CA TYR A 337 13.98 7.97 42.19
C TYR A 337 15.01 7.98 43.33
N SER A 338 15.17 9.12 44.01
CA SER A 338 16.04 9.18 45.20
C SER A 338 15.39 8.41 46.35
N ASN A 339 16.15 7.54 47.02
CA ASN A 339 15.64 6.73 48.13
C ASN A 339 14.96 7.64 49.19
N PRO A 340 13.64 7.47 49.45
CA PRO A 340 12.91 8.33 50.38
C PRO A 340 13.26 8.06 51.85
N ALA A 341 13.85 6.91 52.15
CA ALA A 341 14.23 6.49 53.49
C ALA A 341 15.53 5.67 53.46
N PRO A 342 16.70 6.29 53.21
CA PRO A 342 18.00 5.60 53.16
C PRO A 342 18.50 5.28 54.58
N VAL A 343 17.75 4.43 55.27
CA VAL A 343 17.96 4.01 56.66
C VAL A 343 18.23 2.51 56.73
N ALA A 344 18.51 1.98 57.93
CA ALA A 344 18.82 0.56 58.10
C ALA A 344 17.76 -0.35 57.43
N ALA A 345 18.22 -1.42 56.78
CA ALA A 345 17.52 -2.33 55.83
C ALA A 345 17.59 -1.93 54.33
N ASN A 346 17.65 -0.64 53.99
CA ASN A 346 17.98 -0.21 52.64
C ASN A 346 18.70 1.16 52.62
N SER A 347 20.01 1.13 52.42
CA SER A 347 20.87 2.33 52.38
C SER A 347 21.22 2.80 50.96
N SER A 348 20.60 2.25 49.92
CA SER A 348 20.81 2.64 48.52
C SER A 348 20.50 4.13 48.32
N ALA A 349 21.20 4.78 47.38
CA ALA A 349 20.97 6.20 47.10
C ALA A 349 19.72 6.40 46.22
N LYS A 350 19.44 5.44 45.36
CA LYS A 350 18.35 5.36 44.42
C LYS A 350 17.52 4.11 44.69
N VAL A 351 16.27 4.18 44.24
CA VAL A 351 15.25 3.13 44.29
C VAL A 351 14.33 3.33 43.10
N TYR A 352 13.42 2.41 42.83
CA TYR A 352 12.36 2.60 41.85
C TYR A 352 11.09 3.13 42.52
N ALA A 353 10.56 4.25 42.05
CA ALA A 353 9.25 4.76 42.43
C ALA A 353 8.16 4.11 41.55
N TYR A 354 7.12 3.60 42.20
CA TYR A 354 5.93 3.04 41.58
C TYR A 354 4.75 3.95 41.92
N GLU A 355 4.28 4.74 40.96
CA GLU A 355 3.08 5.57 41.13
C GLU A 355 1.90 4.89 40.47
N LYS A 356 1.05 4.24 41.27
CA LYS A 356 -0.23 3.71 40.80
C LYS A 356 -1.14 4.88 40.42
N SER A 357 -1.63 4.90 39.18
CA SER A 357 -2.59 5.91 38.72
C SER A 357 -4.03 5.54 39.12
N GLU A 358 -4.99 6.34 38.66
CA GLU A 358 -6.42 6.06 38.81
C GLU A 358 -6.95 5.01 37.81
N ALA A 359 -6.08 4.44 36.97
CA ALA A 359 -6.45 3.29 36.16
C ALA A 359 -6.63 2.02 37.03
N PHE A 360 -7.47 1.11 36.56
CA PHE A 360 -7.85 -0.08 37.32
C PHE A 360 -6.74 -1.13 37.43
N TYR A 361 -5.83 -1.21 36.47
CA TYR A 361 -4.86 -2.31 36.35
C TYR A 361 -3.41 -1.83 36.23
N SER A 362 -3.09 -0.63 36.72
CA SER A 362 -1.72 -0.09 36.70
C SER A 362 -0.71 -1.11 37.21
N ASN A 363 0.32 -1.40 36.43
CA ASN A 363 1.37 -2.36 36.76
C ASN A 363 2.69 -2.07 36.03
N LEU A 364 3.76 -2.69 36.52
CA LEU A 364 5.03 -2.81 35.81
C LEU A 364 5.19 -4.24 35.34
N SER A 365 5.75 -4.45 34.15
CA SER A 365 6.04 -5.80 33.66
C SER A 365 7.35 -5.90 32.90
N TYR A 366 7.87 -7.11 32.79
CA TYR A 366 9.04 -7.42 31.97
C TYR A 366 8.79 -8.73 31.22
N VAL A 367 9.12 -8.76 29.93
CA VAL A 367 8.98 -9.93 29.06
C VAL A 367 10.37 -10.43 28.64
N PHE A 368 10.61 -11.73 28.78
CA PHE A 368 11.80 -12.41 28.29
C PHE A 368 11.63 -12.75 26.80
N GLU A 369 11.93 -11.79 25.92
CA GLU A 369 11.75 -11.98 24.46
C GLU A 369 12.45 -13.25 23.94
N GLY A 370 11.68 -14.08 23.23
CA GLY A 370 12.16 -15.32 22.62
C GLY A 370 12.50 -16.46 23.60
N LYS A 371 12.17 -16.33 24.89
CA LYS A 371 12.51 -17.32 25.93
C LYS A 371 11.33 -17.60 26.84
N LYS A 372 11.15 -18.86 27.22
CA LYS A 372 10.28 -19.25 28.34
C LYS A 372 11.10 -19.46 29.61
N MET A 373 10.52 -19.22 30.78
CA MET A 373 11.18 -19.36 32.08
C MET A 373 11.30 -20.83 32.48
N ASP A 374 12.52 -21.33 32.68
CA ASP A 374 12.75 -22.60 33.37
C ASP A 374 12.68 -22.40 34.89
N LEU A 375 11.48 -22.64 35.43
CA LEU A 375 11.20 -22.52 36.87
C LEU A 375 11.75 -23.68 37.71
N THR A 376 12.32 -24.73 37.09
CA THR A 376 13.03 -25.78 37.84
C THR A 376 14.38 -25.28 38.35
N GLU A 377 14.96 -24.29 37.67
CA GLU A 377 16.23 -23.67 38.03
C GLU A 377 16.03 -22.32 38.71
N ASN A 378 15.29 -21.37 38.13
CA ASN A 378 15.10 -20.01 38.66
C ASN A 378 13.61 -19.73 38.91
N ASN A 379 13.20 -19.53 40.16
CA ASN A 379 11.78 -19.48 40.54
C ASN A 379 11.44 -18.52 41.68
N LYS A 380 12.37 -17.65 42.08
CA LYS A 380 12.12 -16.71 43.17
C LYS A 380 12.30 -15.29 42.70
N VAL A 381 11.31 -14.46 43.01
CA VAL A 381 11.44 -13.01 42.97
C VAL A 381 11.76 -12.52 44.38
N ARG A 382 12.83 -11.72 44.52
CA ARG A 382 13.14 -10.99 45.75
C ARG A 382 13.19 -9.51 45.48
N VAL A 383 12.71 -8.74 46.44
CA VAL A 383 12.61 -7.29 46.30
C VAL A 383 12.51 -6.65 47.69
N LYS A 384 13.17 -5.52 47.87
CA LYS A 384 12.92 -4.64 49.02
C LYS A 384 11.83 -3.66 48.66
N VAL A 385 10.87 -3.45 49.56
CA VAL A 385 9.75 -2.54 49.35
C VAL A 385 9.60 -1.56 50.50
N PHE A 386 9.09 -0.38 50.19
CA PHE A 386 8.71 0.63 51.17
C PHE A 386 7.27 1.05 50.89
N ILE A 387 6.40 0.90 51.89
CA ILE A 387 4.98 1.22 51.81
C ILE A 387 4.72 2.49 52.64
N PRO A 388 4.49 3.66 52.01
CA PRO A 388 4.35 4.90 52.75
C PRO A 388 2.99 5.04 53.44
N SER A 389 2.96 5.43 54.72
CA SER A 389 1.71 5.66 55.45
C SER A 389 0.90 6.87 54.94
N TYR A 390 1.53 7.77 54.18
CA TYR A 390 0.88 8.96 53.63
C TYR A 390 0.02 8.71 52.38
N ASN A 391 -0.03 7.48 51.86
CA ASN A 391 -1.06 7.11 50.89
C ASN A 391 -2.45 7.16 51.53
N ASP A 392 -3.49 7.31 50.71
CA ASP A 392 -4.88 7.17 51.18
C ASP A 392 -5.30 5.70 51.19
N TRP A 393 -5.33 5.11 52.39
CA TRP A 393 -5.71 3.72 52.62
C TRP A 393 -7.20 3.54 52.90
N THR A 394 -7.95 4.63 53.05
CA THR A 394 -9.29 4.62 53.66
C THR A 394 -10.40 4.97 52.68
N THR A 395 -10.11 5.76 51.66
CA THR A 395 -11.11 6.15 50.66
C THR A 395 -11.37 5.02 49.67
N GLU A 396 -12.63 4.63 49.51
CA GLU A 396 -13.08 3.73 48.45
C GLU A 396 -13.03 4.46 47.09
N ALA A 397 -12.41 3.82 46.10
CA ALA A 397 -12.35 4.31 44.74
C ALA A 397 -13.36 3.59 43.83
N GLY A 398 -13.54 4.12 42.61
CA GLY A 398 -14.29 3.42 41.58
C GLY A 398 -13.66 2.08 41.24
N VAL A 399 -14.49 1.10 40.88
CA VAL A 399 -14.05 -0.27 40.52
C VAL A 399 -14.35 -0.58 39.05
N ALA A 400 -13.59 -1.50 38.46
CA ALA A 400 -13.70 -1.91 37.06
C ALA A 400 -15.02 -2.61 36.73
N GLY A 401 -15.69 -3.18 37.74
CA GLY A 401 -17.01 -3.76 37.64
C GLY A 401 -17.42 -4.48 38.92
N ASP A 402 -18.65 -4.99 38.94
CA ASP A 402 -19.28 -5.56 40.14
C ASP A 402 -18.57 -6.82 40.69
N TRP A 403 -17.65 -7.41 39.92
CA TRP A 403 -16.83 -8.56 40.35
C TRP A 403 -15.63 -8.16 41.23
N ILE A 404 -15.32 -6.87 41.32
CA ILE A 404 -14.24 -6.37 42.18
C ILE A 404 -14.78 -6.11 43.58
N THR A 405 -14.30 -6.90 44.54
CA THR A 405 -14.77 -6.85 45.94
C THR A 405 -13.99 -5.88 46.83
N ASN A 406 -12.86 -5.35 46.33
CA ASN A 406 -12.01 -4.40 47.05
C ASN A 406 -11.94 -3.06 46.31
N ALA A 407 -12.42 -1.99 46.95
CA ALA A 407 -12.39 -0.64 46.41
C ALA A 407 -11.27 0.24 46.99
N ASN A 408 -10.51 -0.27 47.98
CA ASN A 408 -9.49 0.49 48.69
C ASN A 408 -8.08 0.13 48.20
N LEU A 409 -7.16 1.09 48.27
CA LEU A 409 -5.74 0.78 48.19
C LEU A 409 -5.34 -0.13 49.37
N LEU A 410 -4.57 -1.18 49.11
CA LEU A 410 -4.10 -2.10 50.15
C LEU A 410 -2.57 -2.07 50.29
N PRO A 411 -2.02 -2.18 51.51
CA PRO A 411 -0.57 -2.25 51.73
C PRO A 411 -0.04 -3.63 51.33
N GLN A 412 0.04 -3.88 50.03
CA GLN A 412 0.43 -5.17 49.47
C GLN A 412 1.20 -5.05 48.16
N LEU A 413 1.92 -6.11 47.83
CA LEU A 413 2.55 -6.34 46.54
C LEU A 413 2.13 -7.69 45.99
N ALA A 414 1.67 -7.71 44.74
CA ALA A 414 1.47 -8.90 43.95
C ALA A 414 2.60 -9.03 42.91
N VAL A 415 3.13 -10.25 42.77
CA VAL A 415 3.99 -10.62 41.65
C VAL A 415 3.30 -11.74 40.88
N LYS A 416 3.25 -11.61 39.55
CA LYS A 416 2.57 -12.56 38.66
C LYS A 416 3.51 -13.06 37.59
N LEU A 417 3.43 -14.35 37.27
CA LEU A 417 4.04 -14.92 36.05
C LEU A 417 2.95 -15.18 35.02
N GLN A 418 3.17 -14.79 33.76
CA GLN A 418 2.19 -14.85 32.67
C GLN A 418 2.82 -15.37 31.37
N ASP A 419 1.99 -15.98 30.52
CA ASP A 419 2.31 -16.26 29.12
C ASP A 419 1.94 -15.05 28.25
N ASN A 420 2.96 -14.34 27.77
CA ASN A 420 2.80 -13.15 26.95
C ASN A 420 2.34 -13.46 25.52
N SER A 421 2.42 -14.72 25.05
CA SER A 421 1.97 -15.07 23.68
C SER A 421 0.46 -14.87 23.48
N LEU A 422 -0.32 -14.79 24.57
CA LEU A 422 -1.74 -14.47 24.53
C LEU A 422 -2.04 -12.96 24.47
N GLY A 423 -1.01 -12.10 24.38
CA GLY A 423 -1.16 -10.65 24.25
C GLY A 423 -2.00 -10.05 25.38
N GLY A 424 -3.11 -9.40 25.03
CA GLY A 424 -4.05 -8.79 25.98
C GLY A 424 -4.69 -9.79 26.97
N ASP A 425 -4.68 -11.08 26.63
CA ASP A 425 -5.25 -12.16 27.45
C ASP A 425 -4.21 -12.89 28.30
N ALA A 426 -2.97 -12.42 28.36
CA ALA A 426 -1.89 -13.01 29.16
C ALA A 426 -2.26 -13.24 30.65
N TRP A 427 -3.14 -12.39 31.20
CA TRP A 427 -3.65 -12.52 32.57
C TRP A 427 -4.40 -13.83 32.84
N THR A 428 -4.95 -14.47 31.81
CA THR A 428 -5.72 -15.73 31.95
C THR A 428 -4.85 -16.92 32.35
N THR A 429 -3.54 -16.85 32.14
CA THR A 429 -2.58 -17.93 32.46
C THR A 429 -1.88 -17.74 33.80
N GLN A 430 -2.16 -16.63 34.48
CA GLN A 430 -1.27 -16.11 35.51
C GLN A 430 -1.17 -17.02 36.73
N THR A 431 0.04 -17.17 37.27
CA THR A 431 0.24 -17.57 38.66
C THR A 431 0.55 -16.32 39.45
N GLU A 432 -0.27 -16.01 40.45
CA GLU A 432 -0.13 -14.84 41.30
C GLU A 432 0.28 -15.25 42.72
N ILE A 433 1.24 -14.51 43.28
CA ILE A 433 1.56 -14.55 44.70
C ILE A 433 1.43 -13.13 45.26
N VAL A 434 0.62 -12.99 46.31
CA VAL A 434 0.39 -11.72 47.00
C VAL A 434 1.04 -11.75 48.39
N LYS A 435 1.77 -10.68 48.73
CA LYS A 435 2.20 -10.39 50.11
C LYS A 435 1.38 -9.21 50.61
N ALA A 436 0.38 -9.52 51.44
CA ALA A 436 -0.54 -8.56 52.01
C ALA A 436 -0.10 -8.04 53.38
N ASP A 437 -0.82 -7.04 53.90
CA ASP A 437 -0.67 -6.47 55.24
C ASP A 437 0.78 -6.03 55.57
N LEU A 438 1.45 -5.46 54.56
CA LEU A 438 2.84 -5.01 54.67
C LEU A 438 2.95 -3.85 55.66
N ALA A 439 4.00 -3.89 56.49
CA ALA A 439 4.24 -2.84 57.46
C ALA A 439 4.56 -1.51 56.76
N LEU A 440 3.99 -0.42 57.30
CA LEU A 440 4.18 0.91 56.74
C LEU A 440 5.49 1.55 57.24
N ASP A 441 5.97 2.53 56.48
CA ASP A 441 7.09 3.44 56.79
C ASP A 441 8.42 2.77 57.16
N GLN A 442 8.66 1.58 56.61
CA GLN A 442 9.94 0.88 56.73
C GLN A 442 10.24 0.06 55.48
N TRP A 443 11.52 -0.23 55.27
CA TRP A 443 11.95 -1.16 54.24
C TRP A 443 11.74 -2.60 54.69
N ILE A 444 11.12 -3.39 53.82
CA ILE A 444 10.82 -4.81 54.03
C ILE A 444 11.41 -5.60 52.86
N GLU A 445 12.14 -6.66 53.16
CA GLU A 445 12.59 -7.62 52.15
C GLU A 445 11.50 -8.69 51.96
N LEU A 446 11.09 -8.90 50.71
CA LEU A 446 10.07 -9.87 50.33
C LEU A 446 10.65 -10.93 49.40
N GLU A 447 10.15 -12.16 49.53
CA GLU A 447 10.42 -13.28 48.62
C GLU A 447 9.08 -13.89 48.13
N PHE A 448 8.96 -14.04 46.82
CA PHE A 448 7.85 -14.69 46.12
C PHE A 448 8.40 -15.97 45.49
N ASP A 449 7.94 -17.13 45.99
CA ASP A 449 8.45 -18.45 45.60
C ASP A 449 7.47 -19.15 44.65
N PHE A 450 7.85 -19.26 43.38
CA PHE A 450 7.10 -19.92 42.32
C PHE A 450 7.50 -21.38 42.10
N SER A 451 8.30 -21.98 42.99
CA SER A 451 8.70 -23.40 42.86
C SER A 451 7.52 -24.38 42.84
N GLY A 452 6.36 -23.98 43.37
CA GLY A 452 5.11 -24.75 43.31
C GLY A 452 4.50 -24.88 41.91
N VAL A 453 4.98 -24.10 40.93
CA VAL A 453 4.57 -24.16 39.52
C VAL A 453 5.76 -24.40 38.59
N ALA A 454 6.79 -25.09 39.10
CA ALA A 454 8.02 -25.37 38.34
C ALA A 454 7.82 -26.23 37.07
N ASP A 455 6.67 -26.89 36.95
CA ASP A 455 6.25 -27.66 35.78
C ASP A 455 5.65 -26.81 34.65
N ARG A 456 5.40 -25.51 34.89
CA ARG A 456 4.93 -24.57 33.87
C ARG A 456 6.07 -24.15 32.95
N THR A 457 5.83 -24.25 31.64
CA THR A 457 6.80 -23.96 30.58
C THR A 457 6.36 -22.83 29.64
N ASP A 458 5.23 -22.20 29.93
CA ASP A 458 4.58 -21.19 29.10
C ASP A 458 4.90 -19.75 29.56
N TYR A 459 5.43 -19.56 30.76
CA TYR A 459 5.70 -18.23 31.30
C TYR A 459 6.93 -17.57 30.69
N ASP A 460 6.78 -16.30 30.32
CA ASP A 460 7.84 -15.42 29.82
C ASP A 460 7.68 -13.98 30.30
N LYS A 461 6.65 -13.67 31.09
CA LYS A 461 6.39 -12.34 31.61
C LYS A 461 6.29 -12.32 33.13
N ILE A 462 6.98 -11.38 33.76
CA ILE A 462 6.82 -11.02 35.18
C ILE A 462 6.01 -9.73 35.26
N VAL A 463 5.00 -9.68 36.13
CA VAL A 463 4.23 -8.48 36.46
C VAL A 463 4.41 -8.16 37.94
N VAL A 464 4.65 -6.89 38.25
CA VAL A 464 4.81 -6.32 39.59
C VAL A 464 3.68 -5.31 39.79
N GLN A 465 2.85 -5.53 40.82
CA GLN A 465 1.63 -4.74 41.02
C GLN A 465 1.40 -4.43 42.50
N PHE A 466 1.57 -3.15 42.86
CA PHE A 466 1.30 -2.65 44.21
C PHE A 466 -0.15 -2.21 44.37
N GLY A 467 -0.65 -2.27 45.61
CA GLY A 467 -1.86 -1.56 45.99
C GLY A 467 -3.19 -2.27 45.71
N ALA A 468 -3.14 -3.53 45.28
CA ALA A 468 -4.27 -4.30 44.69
C ALA A 468 -4.69 -3.79 43.30
N GLU A 469 -5.61 -4.53 42.66
CA GLU A 469 -6.06 -4.27 41.29
C GLU A 469 -7.58 -4.22 41.16
N GLY A 470 -8.06 -3.73 40.02
CA GLY A 470 -9.48 -3.61 39.70
C GLY A 470 -10.15 -2.36 40.27
N HIS A 471 -9.41 -1.47 40.93
CA HIS A 471 -9.91 -0.21 41.49
C HIS A 471 -9.03 0.99 41.14
N ALA A 472 -9.65 2.17 41.13
CA ALA A 472 -9.06 3.44 40.73
C ALA A 472 -8.34 4.18 41.88
N ALA A 473 -8.11 3.53 43.03
CA ALA A 473 -7.40 4.17 44.14
C ALA A 473 -5.92 4.38 43.73
N PRO A 474 -5.41 5.63 43.72
CA PRO A 474 -4.01 5.90 43.39
C PRO A 474 -3.11 5.66 44.61
N GLY A 475 -1.81 5.51 44.38
CA GLY A 475 -0.85 5.31 45.47
C GLY A 475 0.60 5.40 45.02
N LEU A 476 1.48 5.78 45.94
CA LEU A 476 2.92 5.84 45.70
C LEU A 476 3.63 4.79 46.55
N PHE A 477 4.49 4.01 45.91
CA PHE A 477 5.27 2.94 46.53
C PHE A 477 6.71 3.02 46.04
N PHE A 478 7.62 2.38 46.77
CA PHE A 478 9.02 2.29 46.34
C PHE A 478 9.50 0.86 46.48
N PHE A 479 10.37 0.46 45.56
CA PHE A 479 11.05 -0.82 45.64
C PHE A 479 12.49 -0.74 45.15
N ASP A 480 13.29 -1.69 45.59
CA ASP A 480 14.72 -1.73 45.36
C ASP A 480 15.24 -3.17 45.39
N ASP A 481 16.47 -3.40 44.93
CA ASP A 481 17.12 -4.71 44.89
C ASP A 481 16.22 -5.81 44.29
N PHE A 482 15.63 -5.53 43.12
CA PHE A 482 14.74 -6.49 42.45
C PHE A 482 15.57 -7.60 41.81
N THR A 483 15.26 -8.85 42.13
CA THR A 483 15.90 -10.02 41.51
C THR A 483 14.86 -11.07 41.12
N PHE A 484 15.13 -11.76 40.02
CA PHE A 484 14.49 -13.03 39.66
C PHE A 484 15.58 -14.09 39.45
N GLY A 485 15.53 -15.20 40.20
CA GLY A 485 16.60 -16.20 40.20
C GLY A 485 16.33 -17.37 41.15
N LYS A 486 17.40 -18.01 41.65
CA LYS A 486 17.36 -19.19 42.54
C LYS A 486 16.81 -18.95 43.94
#